data_AF-A0A0L0KJ20-F1
#
_entry.id   AF-A0A0L0KJ20-F1
#
_cell.length_a   1.000
_cell.length_b   1.000
_cell.length_c   1.000
_cell.angle_alpha   90.00
_cell.angle_beta   90.00
_cell.angle_gamma   90.00
#
_symmetry.space_group_name_H-M   'P 1'
#
loop_
_entity.id
_entity.type
_entity.pdbx_description
1 polymer ?
#
loop_
_entity_poly.entity_id
_entity_poly.type
_entity_poly.pdbx_seq_one_letter_code
_entity_poly.pdbx_strand_id
1 'polypeptide(L)'
;MLRLPDHWVWDSWYTRDDEGRHHAFFLRASRALLDPDRRHHRASVGHAVSDDLRTWHLTADALTTAGEPAWDDLATWTGSVVRAPDGRWHLYYTGVSRAENGLVQRIGLAVSDDLHTWHRHGDKPLVEADPAWYERLGDGTWHEEAWRDPWVFPDPAGEGWHMLITARAGQGPAAGRGVIGHARSADLLDWTVEPPLTEPAGFGHLEVPQVAVVDGQPLLLFCTNTPHPRADEGRLWAIPGASVTGPWDPAAATPVPGPDLYAPRLVQGADGTWQLIGFVDERDGMFVGELSDPVPVHWTPEGLR
;
A
#
# COMPACT_ATOMS: atom_id res chain seq x y z
N MET A 1 -3.52 18.29 -7.45
CA MET A 1 -2.51 17.97 -6.42
C MET A 1 -3.21 18.08 -5.07
N LEU A 2 -3.10 17.10 -4.17
CA LEU A 2 -3.67 17.20 -2.82
C LEU A 2 -2.59 17.68 -1.85
N ARG A 3 -2.81 18.86 -1.27
CA ARG A 3 -1.94 19.48 -0.28
C ARG A 3 -2.76 19.98 0.89
N LEU A 4 -2.31 19.67 2.10
CA LEU A 4 -2.89 20.19 3.33
C LEU A 4 -1.92 21.20 3.97
N PRO A 5 -2.41 22.37 4.42
CA PRO A 5 -1.55 23.39 5.01
C PRO A 5 -0.97 22.96 6.37
N ASP A 6 -1.68 22.12 7.10
CA ASP A 6 -1.39 21.74 8.49
C ASP A 6 -0.92 20.27 8.64
N HIS A 7 -0.98 19.48 7.56
CA HIS A 7 -0.59 18.08 7.54
C HIS A 7 0.34 17.76 6.36
N TRP A 8 1.26 16.84 6.59
CA TRP A 8 1.87 16.08 5.50
C TRP A 8 0.88 15.00 5.05
N VAL A 9 0.90 14.69 3.76
CA VAL A 9 0.13 13.62 3.12
C VAL A 9 1.11 12.73 2.35
N TRP A 10 1.03 11.41 2.51
CA TRP A 10 1.93 10.49 1.79
C TRP A 10 1.20 9.30 1.16
N ASP A 11 1.52 8.05 1.50
CA ASP A 11 0.93 6.86 0.90
C ASP A 11 -0.59 6.99 0.75
N SER A 12 -1.08 6.66 -0.44
CA SER A 12 -2.48 6.86 -0.82
C SER A 12 -3.05 5.64 -1.55
N TRP A 13 -4.36 5.43 -1.43
CA TRP A 13 -5.10 4.40 -2.13
C TRP A 13 -6.49 4.89 -2.50
N TYR A 14 -7.05 4.28 -3.53
CA TYR A 14 -8.17 4.87 -4.26
C TYR A 14 -9.29 3.87 -4.47
N THR A 15 -10.52 4.38 -4.47
CA THR A 15 -11.70 3.65 -4.94
C THR A 15 -12.69 4.61 -5.60
N ARG A 16 -13.79 4.09 -6.13
CA ARG A 16 -14.88 4.88 -6.71
C ARG A 16 -16.20 4.53 -6.07
N ASP A 17 -17.01 5.53 -5.78
CA ASP A 17 -18.39 5.32 -5.33
C ASP A 17 -19.34 4.97 -6.50
N ASP A 18 -20.60 4.70 -6.16
CA ASP A 18 -21.66 4.37 -7.13
C ASP A 18 -22.03 5.54 -8.07
N GLU A 19 -21.64 6.76 -7.70
CA GLU A 19 -21.86 7.99 -8.47
C GLU A 19 -20.66 8.29 -9.40
N GLY A 20 -19.60 7.48 -9.32
CA GLY A 20 -18.38 7.59 -10.12
C GLY A 20 -17.33 8.55 -9.55
N ARG A 21 -17.55 9.12 -8.35
CA ARG A 21 -16.57 10.00 -7.69
C ARG A 21 -15.40 9.17 -7.18
N HIS A 22 -14.21 9.75 -7.29
CA HIS A 22 -13.00 9.17 -6.73
C HIS A 22 -12.90 9.45 -5.25
N HIS A 23 -12.58 8.43 -4.48
CA HIS A 23 -12.20 8.53 -3.08
C HIS A 23 -10.70 8.26 -2.98
N ALA A 24 -9.96 9.20 -2.40
CA ALA A 24 -8.58 9.01 -1.99
C ALA A 24 -8.53 8.88 -0.47
N PHE A 25 -8.02 7.76 -0.01
CA PHE A 25 -7.59 7.56 1.37
C PHE A 25 -6.07 7.70 1.40
N PHE A 26 -5.56 8.35 2.44
CA PHE A 26 -4.14 8.66 2.50
C PHE A 26 -3.64 8.77 3.92
N LEU A 27 -2.37 8.46 4.12
CA LEU A 27 -1.73 8.70 5.40
C LEU A 27 -1.46 10.19 5.60
N ARG A 28 -1.76 10.67 6.80
CA ARG A 28 -1.54 12.06 7.22
C ARG A 28 -0.97 12.14 8.63
N ALA A 29 -0.19 13.19 8.87
CA ALA A 29 0.28 13.59 10.20
C ALA A 29 0.53 15.09 10.24
N SER A 30 0.37 15.69 11.42
CA SER A 30 0.46 17.14 11.58
C SER A 30 1.87 17.66 11.33
N ARG A 31 1.97 18.74 10.56
CA ARG A 31 3.22 19.52 10.38
C ARG A 31 3.69 20.17 11.69
N ALA A 32 2.85 20.24 12.72
CA ALA A 32 3.23 20.70 14.05
C ALA A 32 4.23 19.75 14.76
N LEU A 33 4.48 18.56 14.21
CA LEU A 33 5.56 17.68 14.66
C LEU A 33 6.97 18.26 14.38
N LEU A 34 7.06 19.24 13.46
CA LEU A 34 8.27 19.93 12.98
C LEU A 34 9.23 19.03 12.21
N ASP A 35 9.55 17.88 12.76
CA ASP A 35 10.37 16.83 12.16
C ASP A 35 9.46 15.84 11.41
N PRO A 36 9.58 15.73 10.07
CA PRO A 36 8.76 14.84 9.26
C PRO A 36 8.99 13.36 9.56
N ASP A 37 10.13 12.94 10.10
CA ASP A 37 10.38 11.51 10.38
C ASP A 37 9.52 11.00 11.54
N ARG A 38 9.04 11.90 12.38
CA ARG A 38 8.09 11.58 13.47
C ARG A 38 6.69 11.23 12.96
N ARG A 39 6.39 11.44 11.67
CA ARG A 39 5.07 11.21 11.07
C ARG A 39 4.64 9.75 11.12
N HIS A 40 5.57 8.81 10.97
CA HIS A 40 5.26 7.39 10.85
C HIS A 40 4.51 6.86 12.07
N HIS A 41 4.95 7.22 13.28
CA HIS A 41 4.27 6.83 14.54
C HIS A 41 3.08 7.73 14.92
N ARG A 42 2.66 8.64 14.05
CA ARG A 42 1.56 9.60 14.25
C ARG A 42 0.61 9.62 13.06
N ALA A 43 0.69 8.59 12.22
CA ALA A 43 -0.11 8.44 11.03
C ALA A 43 -1.56 8.11 11.39
N SER A 44 -2.48 8.80 10.74
CA SER A 44 -3.90 8.43 10.61
C SER A 44 -4.29 8.40 9.14
N VAL A 45 -5.45 7.84 8.83
CA VAL A 45 -6.02 7.77 7.48
C VAL A 45 -6.96 8.95 7.26
N GLY A 46 -6.52 9.91 6.44
CA GLY A 46 -7.36 10.97 5.89
C GLY A 46 -8.17 10.50 4.69
N HIS A 47 -9.16 11.30 4.30
CA HIS A 47 -10.05 11.02 3.19
C HIS A 47 -10.39 12.28 2.41
N ALA A 48 -10.31 12.21 1.08
CA ALA A 48 -10.75 13.25 0.17
C ALA A 48 -11.51 12.64 -1.02
N VAL A 49 -12.39 13.43 -1.63
CA VAL A 49 -13.16 13.05 -2.82
C VAL A 49 -12.86 13.97 -3.99
N SER A 50 -12.93 13.43 -5.22
CA SER A 50 -12.64 14.17 -6.45
C SER A 50 -13.45 13.63 -7.63
N ASP A 51 -13.86 14.51 -8.54
CA ASP A 51 -14.49 14.13 -9.79
C ASP A 51 -13.47 13.86 -10.91
N ASP A 52 -12.23 14.35 -10.75
CA ASP A 52 -11.24 14.46 -11.85
C ASP A 52 -9.82 14.00 -11.47
N LEU A 53 -9.63 13.46 -10.25
CA LEU A 53 -8.34 13.08 -9.63
C LEU A 53 -7.37 14.27 -9.40
N ARG A 54 -7.78 15.50 -9.66
CA ARG A 54 -6.93 16.71 -9.61
C ARG A 54 -7.40 17.65 -8.51
N THR A 55 -8.70 17.90 -8.48
CA THR A 55 -9.40 18.78 -7.54
C THR A 55 -9.99 17.93 -6.42
N TRP A 56 -9.37 18.02 -5.25
CA TRP A 56 -9.72 17.20 -4.10
C TRP A 56 -10.47 18.00 -3.04
N HIS A 57 -11.58 17.46 -2.55
CA HIS A 57 -12.36 17.99 -1.44
C HIS A 57 -12.13 17.12 -0.22
N LEU A 58 -11.51 17.68 0.82
CA LEU A 58 -11.26 16.98 2.08
C LEU A 58 -12.60 16.65 2.78
N THR A 59 -12.70 15.42 3.32
CA THR A 59 -13.82 14.94 4.13
C THR A 59 -13.34 14.62 5.55
N ALA A 60 -14.20 14.07 6.40
CA ALA A 60 -13.80 13.55 7.70
C ALA A 60 -12.72 12.47 7.54
N ASP A 61 -11.81 12.38 8.51
CA ASP A 61 -10.81 11.30 8.53
C ASP A 61 -11.49 9.93 8.57
N ALA A 62 -10.95 8.97 7.81
CA ALA A 62 -11.53 7.65 7.70
C ALA A 62 -11.21 6.78 8.91
N LEU A 63 -9.96 6.78 9.36
CA LEU A 63 -9.51 5.92 10.45
C LEU A 63 -8.37 6.58 11.24
N THR A 64 -8.43 6.49 12.56
CA THR A 64 -7.34 6.90 13.47
C THR A 64 -6.77 5.68 14.17
N THR A 65 -5.95 5.81 15.21
CA THR A 65 -5.50 4.67 16.03
C THR A 65 -6.63 4.18 16.93
N ALA A 66 -6.58 2.92 17.36
CA ALA A 66 -7.48 2.46 18.41
C ALA A 66 -7.13 3.12 19.76
N GLY A 67 -8.05 3.01 20.73
CA GLY A 67 -7.76 3.40 22.11
C GLY A 67 -6.79 2.41 22.75
N GLU A 68 -5.84 2.92 23.54
CA GLU A 68 -4.88 2.10 24.25
C GLU A 68 -5.55 1.34 25.43
N PRO A 69 -5.26 0.04 25.63
CA PRO A 69 -4.36 -0.80 24.84
C PRO A 69 -5.04 -1.47 23.63
N ALA A 70 -4.36 -1.49 22.49
CA ALA A 70 -4.78 -2.25 21.30
C ALA A 70 -3.59 -2.61 20.40
N TRP A 71 -3.78 -3.54 19.46
CA TRP A 71 -2.72 -3.96 18.53
C TRP A 71 -2.38 -2.88 17.48
N ASP A 72 -3.26 -1.90 17.26
CA ASP A 72 -3.13 -0.76 16.35
C ASP A 72 -3.23 0.62 17.07
N ASP A 73 -2.77 0.69 18.33
CA ASP A 73 -2.85 1.89 19.18
C ASP A 73 -1.69 2.90 19.00
N LEU A 74 -0.67 2.57 18.20
CA LEU A 74 0.44 3.49 17.91
C LEU A 74 0.22 4.29 16.63
N ALA A 75 -0.09 3.62 15.51
CA ALA A 75 -0.33 4.24 14.21
C ALA A 75 -1.13 3.31 13.29
N THR A 76 -1.86 3.90 12.35
CA THR A 76 -2.49 3.19 11.21
C THR A 76 -1.81 3.60 9.92
N TRP A 77 -1.37 2.64 9.12
CA TRP A 77 -0.61 2.81 7.89
C TRP A 77 -1.38 2.32 6.67
N THR A 78 -0.66 2.25 5.54
CA THR A 78 -1.15 2.07 4.18
C THR A 78 -2.08 0.87 4.04
N GLY A 79 -3.01 0.98 3.09
CA GLY A 79 -4.08 0.02 2.92
C GLY A 79 -4.62 -0.06 1.50
N SER A 80 -5.79 -0.68 1.40
CA SER A 80 -6.64 -0.72 0.21
C SER A 80 -8.12 -0.75 0.59
N VAL A 81 -8.98 -0.25 -0.31
CA VAL A 81 -10.44 -0.28 -0.13
C VAL A 81 -11.07 -1.08 -1.26
N VAL A 82 -11.88 -2.08 -0.90
CA VAL A 82 -12.64 -2.90 -1.84
C VAL A 82 -14.11 -2.94 -1.46
N ARG A 83 -14.97 -3.15 -2.45
CA ARG A 83 -16.39 -3.40 -2.20
C ARG A 83 -16.64 -4.90 -2.03
N ALA A 84 -17.15 -5.28 -0.87
CA ALA A 84 -17.51 -6.66 -0.57
C ALA A 84 -18.79 -7.07 -1.34
N PRO A 85 -19.02 -8.39 -1.55
CA PRO A 85 -20.20 -8.89 -2.25
C PRO A 85 -21.54 -8.50 -1.61
N ASP A 86 -21.56 -8.18 -0.32
CA ASP A 86 -22.74 -7.71 0.41
C ASP A 86 -23.03 -6.21 0.20
N GLY A 87 -22.20 -5.52 -0.59
CA GLY A 87 -22.32 -4.11 -0.93
C GLY A 87 -21.58 -3.16 0.00
N ARG A 88 -21.06 -3.63 1.15
CA ARG A 88 -20.28 -2.83 2.09
C ARG A 88 -18.86 -2.61 1.58
N TRP A 89 -18.21 -1.59 2.12
CA TRP A 89 -16.83 -1.24 1.82
C TRP A 89 -15.90 -1.76 2.91
N HIS A 90 -14.83 -2.43 2.50
CA HIS A 90 -13.79 -2.96 3.37
C HIS A 90 -12.51 -2.16 3.16
N LEU A 91 -12.02 -1.53 4.23
CA LEU A 91 -10.71 -0.89 4.32
C LEU A 91 -9.77 -1.85 5.04
N TYR A 92 -8.85 -2.47 4.30
CA TYR A 92 -7.72 -3.17 4.88
C TYR A 92 -6.62 -2.16 5.16
N TYR A 93 -6.04 -2.21 6.34
CA TYR A 93 -5.02 -1.26 6.78
C TYR A 93 -3.97 -1.96 7.62
N THR A 94 -2.76 -1.40 7.64
CA THR A 94 -1.71 -1.85 8.55
C THR A 94 -1.84 -1.15 9.90
N GLY A 95 -1.76 -1.90 10.99
CA GLY A 95 -1.71 -1.37 12.35
C GLY A 95 -0.42 -1.79 13.05
N VAL A 96 0.03 -0.92 13.95
CA VAL A 96 1.18 -1.17 14.81
C VAL A 96 0.89 -0.71 16.25
N SER A 97 1.52 -1.37 17.24
CA SER A 97 1.23 -1.14 18.65
C SER A 97 2.34 -0.38 19.39
N ARG A 98 1.98 0.28 20.49
CA ARG A 98 2.91 0.90 21.43
C ARG A 98 3.72 -0.15 22.19
N ALA A 99 3.08 -1.24 22.58
CA ALA A 99 3.70 -2.32 23.35
C ALA A 99 4.89 -2.95 22.62
N GLU A 100 4.86 -2.94 21.28
CA GLU A 100 5.88 -3.51 20.41
C GLU A 100 6.77 -2.44 19.77
N ASN A 101 6.70 -1.19 20.25
CA ASN A 101 7.44 -0.03 19.72
C ASN A 101 7.24 0.21 18.21
N GLY A 102 6.13 -0.25 17.65
CA GLY A 102 5.85 -0.17 16.22
C GLY A 102 6.59 -1.19 15.34
N LEU A 103 7.30 -2.16 15.93
CA LEU A 103 8.18 -3.07 15.20
C LEU A 103 7.49 -4.31 14.64
N VAL A 104 6.26 -4.61 15.08
CA VAL A 104 5.47 -5.74 14.58
C VAL A 104 4.27 -5.19 13.82
N GLN A 105 4.25 -5.41 12.52
CA GLN A 105 3.22 -4.93 11.61
C GLN A 105 2.17 -6.02 11.41
N ARG A 106 0.90 -5.62 11.39
CA ARG A 106 -0.22 -6.55 11.16
C ARG A 106 -1.32 -5.87 10.36
N ILE A 107 -2.20 -6.65 9.75
CA ILE A 107 -3.28 -6.14 8.91
C ILE A 107 -4.61 -6.26 9.65
N GLY A 108 -5.37 -5.17 9.68
CA GLY A 108 -6.73 -5.11 10.21
C GLY A 108 -7.75 -4.74 9.14
N LEU A 109 -9.02 -4.70 9.54
CA LEU A 109 -10.16 -4.35 8.70
C LEU A 109 -11.03 -3.30 9.38
N ALA A 110 -11.48 -2.31 8.62
CA ALA A 110 -12.60 -1.46 8.97
C ALA A 110 -13.68 -1.56 7.88
N VAL A 111 -14.95 -1.53 8.28
CA VAL A 111 -16.10 -1.68 7.40
C VAL A 111 -16.90 -0.38 7.36
N SER A 112 -17.40 -0.01 6.19
CA SER A 112 -18.23 1.16 5.97
C SER A 112 -19.40 0.84 5.04
N ASP A 113 -20.56 1.42 5.30
CA ASP A 113 -21.72 1.33 4.41
C ASP A 113 -21.71 2.44 3.33
N ASP A 114 -20.94 3.52 3.53
CA ASP A 114 -21.06 4.79 2.79
C ASP A 114 -19.72 5.40 2.35
N LEU A 115 -18.58 4.72 2.57
CA LEU A 115 -17.20 5.20 2.38
C LEU A 115 -16.75 6.36 3.30
N HIS A 116 -17.62 6.86 4.17
CA HIS A 116 -17.33 7.99 5.05
C HIS A 116 -17.25 7.58 6.52
N THR A 117 -18.14 6.69 6.96
CA THR A 117 -18.24 6.23 8.33
C THR A 117 -17.65 4.83 8.44
N TRP A 118 -16.55 4.68 9.17
CA TRP A 118 -15.80 3.44 9.28
C TRP A 118 -15.85 2.85 10.68
N HIS A 119 -16.08 1.54 10.76
CA HIS A 119 -16.10 0.77 12.00
C HIS A 119 -15.05 -0.33 11.95
N ARG A 120 -14.11 -0.36 12.90
CA ARG A 120 -13.14 -1.47 13.00
C ARG A 120 -13.86 -2.80 13.16
N HIS A 121 -13.34 -3.81 12.47
CA HIS A 121 -13.79 -5.18 12.57
C HIS A 121 -13.00 -5.92 13.66
N GLY A 122 -13.66 -6.24 14.77
CA GLY A 122 -13.05 -6.96 15.88
C GLY A 122 -12.05 -6.12 16.70
N ASP A 123 -11.39 -6.78 17.64
CA ASP A 123 -10.39 -6.22 18.56
C ASP A 123 -8.97 -6.81 18.36
N LYS A 124 -8.81 -7.61 17.30
CA LYS A 124 -7.58 -8.32 16.95
C LYS A 124 -7.17 -8.02 15.50
N PRO A 125 -5.88 -8.21 15.16
CA PRO A 125 -5.45 -8.21 13.78
C PRO A 125 -6.21 -9.27 12.98
N LEU A 126 -6.49 -8.98 11.71
CA LEU A 126 -7.15 -9.90 10.80
C LEU A 126 -6.15 -10.87 10.14
N VAL A 127 -4.96 -10.37 9.78
CA VAL A 127 -3.91 -11.16 9.14
C VAL A 127 -2.56 -10.84 9.76
N GLU A 128 -1.82 -11.87 10.14
CA GLU A 128 -0.46 -11.81 10.68
C GLU A 128 0.49 -12.64 9.80
N ALA A 129 1.80 -12.34 9.88
CA ALA A 129 2.80 -13.10 9.13
C ALA A 129 2.89 -14.54 9.65
N ASP A 130 2.83 -15.52 8.73
CA ASP A 130 3.04 -16.93 9.07
C ASP A 130 4.55 -17.25 9.07
N PRO A 131 5.14 -17.68 10.21
CA PRO A 131 6.56 -18.02 10.29
C PRO A 131 6.98 -19.23 9.43
N ALA A 132 6.02 -20.00 8.87
CA ALA A 132 6.34 -21.02 7.88
C ALA A 132 6.92 -20.42 6.58
N TRP A 133 6.59 -19.16 6.27
CA TRP A 133 6.93 -18.50 5.01
C TRP A 133 7.72 -17.19 5.21
N TYR A 134 7.34 -16.42 6.22
CA TYR A 134 7.76 -15.03 6.38
C TYR A 134 8.62 -14.80 7.62
N GLU A 135 9.53 -13.83 7.52
CA GLU A 135 10.42 -13.41 8.61
C GLU A 135 9.61 -12.77 9.75
N ARG A 136 9.94 -13.13 10.99
CA ARG A 136 9.34 -12.55 12.20
C ARG A 136 10.35 -11.73 12.99
N LEU A 137 9.86 -10.85 13.85
CA LEU A 137 10.70 -10.05 14.71
C LEU A 137 11.47 -10.97 15.68
N GLY A 138 12.78 -10.79 15.78
CA GLY A 138 13.63 -11.52 16.72
C GLY A 138 14.70 -12.41 16.08
N ASP A 139 14.67 -12.59 14.76
CA ASP A 139 15.69 -13.36 14.04
C ASP A 139 17.05 -12.62 13.93
N GLY A 140 17.12 -11.35 14.37
CA GLY A 140 18.34 -10.53 14.42
C GLY A 140 18.87 -10.09 13.05
N THR A 141 18.09 -10.32 11.99
CA THR A 141 18.42 -10.08 10.58
C THR A 141 17.88 -8.75 10.06
N TRP A 142 16.78 -8.25 10.64
CA TRP A 142 16.12 -7.00 10.25
C TRP A 142 15.54 -6.27 11.45
N HIS A 143 15.23 -4.99 11.28
CA HIS A 143 14.81 -4.12 12.39
C HIS A 143 13.32 -4.24 12.74
N GLU A 144 12.51 -4.84 11.87
CA GLU A 144 11.05 -4.95 12.00
C GLU A 144 10.50 -6.28 11.42
N GLU A 145 9.31 -6.71 11.86
CA GLU A 145 8.49 -7.75 11.22
C GLU A 145 7.60 -7.09 10.16
N ALA A 146 8.02 -7.21 8.89
CA ALA A 146 7.34 -6.61 7.76
C ALA A 146 6.10 -7.43 7.37
N TRP A 147 4.92 -6.82 7.54
CA TRP A 147 3.62 -7.39 7.14
C TRP A 147 2.61 -6.26 6.95
N ARG A 148 2.77 -5.50 5.87
CA ARG A 148 2.06 -4.25 5.64
C ARG A 148 1.60 -4.03 4.20
N ASP A 149 0.95 -2.90 3.98
CA ASP A 149 0.51 -2.37 2.68
C ASP A 149 -0.45 -3.32 1.92
N PRO A 150 -1.51 -3.85 2.57
CA PRO A 150 -2.39 -4.83 1.96
C PRO A 150 -3.06 -4.30 0.70
N TRP A 151 -2.90 -5.02 -0.42
CA TRP A 151 -3.62 -4.78 -1.67
C TRP A 151 -4.57 -5.94 -1.97
N VAL A 152 -5.86 -5.71 -1.78
CA VAL A 152 -6.91 -6.72 -1.99
C VAL A 152 -7.56 -6.57 -3.35
N PHE A 153 -7.73 -7.68 -4.07
CA PHE A 153 -8.41 -7.71 -5.36
C PHE A 153 -9.10 -9.08 -5.59
N PRO A 154 -10.20 -9.12 -6.37
CA PRO A 154 -10.89 -10.38 -6.65
C PRO A 154 -10.05 -11.28 -7.54
N ASP A 155 -10.12 -12.59 -7.32
CA ASP A 155 -9.52 -13.57 -8.23
C ASP A 155 -10.20 -13.45 -9.61
N PRO A 156 -9.46 -13.23 -10.71
CA PRO A 156 -10.03 -13.17 -12.06
C PRO A 156 -10.78 -14.44 -12.49
N ALA A 157 -10.48 -15.60 -11.88
CA ALA A 157 -11.19 -16.86 -12.09
C ALA A 157 -12.52 -16.95 -11.30
N GLY A 158 -12.80 -15.99 -10.42
CA GLY A 158 -13.99 -15.98 -9.55
C GLY A 158 -13.84 -16.81 -8.27
N GLU A 159 -12.63 -17.26 -7.95
CA GLU A 159 -12.33 -18.13 -6.80
C GLU A 159 -11.93 -17.34 -5.54
N GLY A 160 -12.75 -16.35 -5.18
CA GLY A 160 -12.54 -15.51 -4.00
C GLY A 160 -11.63 -14.32 -4.26
N TRP A 161 -10.69 -14.07 -3.34
CA TRP A 161 -9.92 -12.84 -3.24
C TRP A 161 -8.45 -13.12 -2.94
N HIS A 162 -7.60 -12.24 -3.46
CA HIS A 162 -6.18 -12.20 -3.18
C HIS A 162 -5.84 -10.96 -2.35
N MET A 163 -4.84 -11.08 -1.48
CA MET A 163 -4.18 -9.96 -0.81
C MET A 163 -2.68 -10.03 -1.10
N LEU A 164 -2.11 -8.97 -1.70
CA LEU A 164 -0.66 -8.77 -1.78
C LEU A 164 -0.18 -7.96 -0.59
N ILE A 165 1.00 -8.30 -0.08
CA ILE A 165 1.51 -7.78 1.19
C ILE A 165 3.00 -7.47 1.03
N THR A 166 3.44 -6.32 1.53
CA THR A 166 4.87 -6.07 1.73
C THR A 166 5.37 -6.94 2.87
N ALA A 167 6.24 -7.89 2.53
CA ALA A 167 6.73 -8.89 3.46
C ALA A 167 8.21 -9.19 3.20
N ARG A 168 8.79 -10.02 4.07
CA ARG A 168 10.16 -10.52 3.94
C ARG A 168 10.17 -12.04 4.08
N ALA A 169 10.97 -12.71 3.25
CA ALA A 169 11.15 -14.15 3.31
C ALA A 169 11.90 -14.54 4.59
N GLY A 170 11.56 -15.70 5.19
CA GLY A 170 12.20 -16.17 6.42
C GLY A 170 13.69 -16.57 6.28
N GLN A 171 14.20 -16.72 5.06
CA GLN A 171 15.54 -17.23 4.77
C GLN A 171 16.28 -16.41 3.70
N GLY A 172 17.61 -16.61 3.58
CA GLY A 172 18.46 -15.94 2.60
C GLY A 172 19.29 -14.76 3.15
N PRO A 173 19.95 -13.94 2.31
CA PRO A 173 20.73 -12.79 2.78
C PRO A 173 19.83 -11.66 3.31
N ALA A 174 20.01 -11.26 4.57
CA ALA A 174 19.15 -10.31 5.28
C ALA A 174 18.84 -9.00 4.52
N ALA A 175 19.84 -8.42 3.85
CA ALA A 175 19.69 -7.16 3.12
C ALA A 175 18.69 -7.21 1.95
N GLY A 176 18.43 -8.40 1.40
CA GLY A 176 17.67 -8.57 0.16
C GLY A 176 16.48 -9.53 0.27
N ARG A 177 15.94 -9.76 1.48
CA ARG A 177 14.84 -10.72 1.72
C ARG A 177 13.44 -10.17 1.41
N GLY A 178 13.30 -8.97 0.88
CA GLY A 178 11.99 -8.42 0.51
C GLY A 178 11.29 -9.30 -0.53
N VAL A 179 10.00 -9.57 -0.31
CA VAL A 179 9.13 -10.35 -1.20
C VAL A 179 7.71 -9.78 -1.22
N ILE A 180 6.94 -10.15 -2.23
CA ILE A 180 5.48 -9.99 -2.22
C ILE A 180 4.86 -11.14 -1.45
N GLY A 181 4.39 -10.86 -0.24
CA GLY A 181 3.56 -11.78 0.53
C GLY A 181 2.18 -11.95 -0.08
N HIS A 182 1.54 -13.07 0.25
CA HIS A 182 0.26 -13.48 -0.31
C HIS A 182 -0.65 -14.10 0.73
N ALA A 183 -1.93 -13.71 0.69
CA ALA A 183 -3.01 -14.42 1.35
C ALA A 183 -4.22 -14.57 0.41
N ARG A 184 -5.03 -15.60 0.63
CA ARG A 184 -6.30 -15.84 -0.08
C ARG A 184 -7.47 -15.86 0.89
N SER A 185 -8.63 -15.40 0.42
CA SER A 185 -9.89 -15.46 1.17
C SER A 185 -11.06 -15.76 0.26
N ALA A 186 -12.04 -16.53 0.74
CA ALA A 186 -13.28 -16.76 0.02
C ALA A 186 -14.32 -15.66 0.30
N ASP A 187 -14.24 -14.98 1.44
CA ASP A 187 -15.32 -14.16 2.00
C ASP A 187 -14.86 -12.78 2.50
N LEU A 188 -13.59 -12.42 2.26
CA LEU A 188 -12.94 -11.18 2.71
C LEU A 188 -12.69 -11.08 4.22
N LEU A 189 -13.08 -12.06 5.02
CA LEU A 189 -12.96 -12.05 6.47
C LEU A 189 -11.93 -13.09 6.94
N ASP A 190 -12.03 -14.31 6.45
CA ASP A 190 -11.12 -15.40 6.78
C ASP A 190 -10.02 -15.50 5.72
N TRP A 191 -8.78 -15.26 6.13
CA TRP A 191 -7.60 -15.26 5.25
C TRP A 191 -6.67 -16.43 5.55
N THR A 192 -6.28 -17.14 4.50
CA THR A 192 -5.22 -18.15 4.54
C THR A 192 -3.95 -17.54 3.98
N VAL A 193 -2.89 -17.51 4.79
CA VAL A 193 -1.56 -17.04 4.38
C VAL A 193 -0.90 -18.10 3.51
N GLU A 194 -0.42 -17.69 2.34
CA GLU A 194 0.18 -18.54 1.31
C GLU A 194 1.68 -18.25 1.18
N PRO A 195 2.46 -19.09 0.45
CA PRO A 195 3.84 -18.77 0.09
C PRO A 195 3.97 -17.44 -0.65
N PRO A 196 5.14 -16.78 -0.62
CA PRO A 196 5.36 -15.53 -1.35
C PRO A 196 5.15 -15.68 -2.86
N LEU A 197 4.69 -14.62 -3.52
CA LEU A 197 4.50 -14.57 -4.98
C LEU A 197 5.77 -14.19 -5.76
N THR A 198 6.87 -13.95 -5.06
CA THR A 198 8.19 -13.63 -5.61
C THR A 198 9.28 -14.33 -4.82
N GLU A 199 10.34 -14.73 -5.51
CA GLU A 199 11.61 -15.04 -4.85
C GLU A 199 12.33 -13.74 -4.40
N PRO A 200 13.19 -13.76 -3.36
CA PRO A 200 14.01 -12.61 -3.00
C PRO A 200 14.95 -12.20 -4.13
N ALA A 201 15.00 -10.90 -4.44
CA ALA A 201 15.79 -10.38 -5.57
C ALA A 201 16.72 -9.20 -5.20
N GLY A 202 17.11 -9.11 -3.93
CA GLY A 202 18.07 -8.10 -3.48
C GLY A 202 17.44 -6.79 -2.97
N PHE A 203 16.11 -6.67 -3.04
CA PHE A 203 15.37 -5.59 -2.39
C PHE A 203 15.16 -5.90 -0.90
N GLY A 204 15.33 -4.93 -0.01
CA GLY A 204 15.03 -5.10 1.41
C GLY A 204 13.53 -5.15 1.68
N HIS A 205 12.75 -4.37 0.91
CA HIS A 205 11.28 -4.39 0.87
C HIS A 205 10.78 -4.15 -0.57
N LEU A 206 9.63 -4.75 -0.89
CA LEU A 206 8.79 -4.38 -2.03
C LEU A 206 7.53 -3.73 -1.45
N GLU A 207 7.56 -2.41 -1.30
CA GLU A 207 6.54 -1.62 -0.59
C GLU A 207 5.37 -1.25 -1.49
N VAL A 208 4.20 -1.06 -0.89
CA VAL A 208 2.97 -0.56 -1.54
C VAL A 208 2.62 -1.35 -2.82
N PRO A 209 2.59 -2.71 -2.76
CA PRO A 209 2.39 -3.52 -3.95
C PRO A 209 1.00 -3.28 -4.53
N GLN A 210 0.92 -3.21 -5.86
CA GLN A 210 -0.35 -3.10 -6.59
C GLN A 210 -0.29 -3.94 -7.85
N VAL A 211 -1.41 -4.59 -8.19
CA VAL A 211 -1.58 -5.19 -9.51
C VAL A 211 -2.60 -4.44 -10.35
N ALA A 212 -2.30 -4.30 -11.64
CA ALA A 212 -3.17 -3.66 -12.62
C ALA A 212 -2.92 -4.26 -14.01
N VAL A 213 -3.89 -4.07 -14.92
CA VAL A 213 -3.73 -4.40 -16.34
C VAL A 213 -3.69 -3.09 -17.13
N VAL A 214 -2.50 -2.67 -17.54
CA VAL A 214 -2.26 -1.41 -18.28
C VAL A 214 -2.02 -1.77 -19.74
N ASP A 215 -2.83 -1.21 -20.66
CA ASP A 215 -2.77 -1.49 -22.10
C ASP A 215 -2.74 -3.00 -22.45
N GLY A 216 -3.48 -3.80 -21.67
CA GLY A 216 -3.58 -5.25 -21.82
C GLY A 216 -2.44 -6.05 -21.16
N GLN A 217 -1.44 -5.40 -20.58
CA GLN A 217 -0.33 -6.03 -19.87
C GLN A 217 -0.62 -6.09 -18.35
N PRO A 218 -0.67 -7.28 -17.72
CA PRO A 218 -0.63 -7.41 -16.28
C PRO A 218 0.71 -6.93 -15.71
N LEU A 219 0.65 -6.08 -14.68
CA LEU A 219 1.79 -5.49 -14.02
C LEU A 219 1.66 -5.64 -12.50
N LEU A 220 2.79 -5.86 -11.84
CA LEU A 220 2.99 -5.63 -10.41
C LEU A 220 3.82 -4.35 -10.25
N LEU A 221 3.24 -3.34 -9.60
CA LEU A 221 3.92 -2.11 -9.20
C LEU A 221 4.36 -2.23 -7.75
N PHE A 222 5.56 -1.74 -7.42
CA PHE A 222 6.03 -1.56 -6.05
C PHE A 222 7.03 -0.39 -5.95
N CYS A 223 7.29 0.07 -4.74
CA CYS A 223 8.39 1.00 -4.46
C CYS A 223 9.36 0.44 -3.42
N THR A 224 10.54 1.06 -3.33
CA THR A 224 11.55 0.68 -2.33
C THR A 224 12.46 1.87 -2.00
N ASN A 225 12.78 2.02 -0.73
CA ASN A 225 13.77 2.96 -0.20
C ASN A 225 14.96 2.23 0.45
N THR A 226 14.91 0.89 0.45
CA THR A 226 15.97 0.06 1.03
C THR A 226 17.14 -0.06 0.07
N PRO A 227 18.40 -0.17 0.57
CA PRO A 227 19.54 -0.42 -0.29
C PRO A 227 19.34 -1.69 -1.12
N HIS A 228 19.61 -1.62 -2.42
CA HIS A 228 19.57 -2.76 -3.32
C HIS A 228 20.55 -2.56 -4.50
N PRO A 229 20.91 -3.62 -5.26
CA PRO A 229 21.96 -3.53 -6.29
C PRO A 229 21.70 -2.58 -7.47
N ARG A 230 20.46 -2.10 -7.64
CA ARG A 230 19.99 -1.27 -8.75
C ARG A 230 19.45 0.09 -8.27
N ALA A 231 19.87 0.54 -7.08
CA ALA A 231 19.30 1.70 -6.40
C ALA A 231 19.54 3.03 -7.16
N ASP A 232 20.52 3.05 -8.06
CA ASP A 232 20.81 4.15 -8.96
C ASP A 232 19.80 4.27 -10.13
N GLU A 233 19.01 3.23 -10.41
CA GLU A 233 18.00 3.24 -11.47
C GLU A 233 16.68 3.90 -11.06
N GLY A 234 16.35 3.89 -9.76
CA GLY A 234 15.12 4.49 -9.23
C GLY A 234 14.54 3.78 -8.02
N ARG A 235 13.44 4.33 -7.49
CA ARG A 235 12.71 3.82 -6.32
C ARG A 235 11.39 3.16 -6.66
N LEU A 236 10.97 3.28 -7.91
CA LEU A 236 9.66 2.85 -8.42
C LEU A 236 9.88 1.78 -9.47
N TRP A 237 9.14 0.68 -9.35
CA TRP A 237 9.43 -0.53 -10.10
C TRP A 237 8.14 -1.17 -10.59
N ALA A 238 8.16 -1.67 -11.82
CA ALA A 238 7.10 -2.46 -12.41
C ALA A 238 7.65 -3.80 -12.91
N ILE A 239 6.95 -4.90 -12.60
CA ILE A 239 7.25 -6.24 -13.11
C ILE A 239 6.11 -6.65 -14.06
N PRO A 240 6.39 -6.92 -15.34
CA PRO A 240 5.40 -7.51 -16.24
C PRO A 240 5.14 -8.96 -15.87
N GLY A 241 3.88 -9.38 -15.92
CA GLY A 241 3.44 -10.75 -15.63
C GLY A 241 2.48 -11.31 -16.66
N ALA A 242 2.25 -12.62 -16.60
CA ALA A 242 1.24 -13.28 -17.44
C ALA A 242 -0.19 -13.11 -16.90
N SER A 243 -0.33 -12.81 -15.60
CA SER A 243 -1.59 -12.61 -14.88
C SER A 243 -1.36 -11.66 -13.70
N VAL A 244 -2.43 -11.04 -13.19
CA VAL A 244 -2.42 -10.24 -11.95
C VAL A 244 -2.25 -11.09 -10.68
N THR A 245 -2.38 -12.41 -10.79
CA THR A 245 -2.26 -13.35 -9.66
C THR A 245 -0.82 -13.83 -9.42
N GLY A 246 0.15 -13.40 -10.23
CA GLY A 246 1.52 -13.93 -10.18
C GLY A 246 1.63 -15.40 -10.60
N PRO A 247 2.75 -16.09 -10.26
CA PRO A 247 3.93 -15.53 -9.58
C PRO A 247 4.63 -14.46 -10.43
N TRP A 248 5.45 -13.63 -9.79
CA TRP A 248 6.17 -12.52 -10.40
C TRP A 248 7.67 -12.79 -10.37
N ASP A 249 8.38 -12.45 -11.46
CA ASP A 249 9.83 -12.53 -11.53
C ASP A 249 10.44 -11.14 -11.27
N PRO A 250 11.01 -10.88 -10.08
CA PRO A 250 11.57 -9.56 -9.80
C PRO A 250 12.84 -9.25 -10.61
N ALA A 251 13.49 -10.24 -11.23
CA ALA A 251 14.58 -9.98 -12.16
C ALA A 251 14.10 -9.23 -13.42
N ALA A 252 12.81 -9.36 -13.76
CA ALA A 252 12.17 -8.62 -14.84
C ALA A 252 11.70 -7.21 -14.42
N ALA A 253 11.98 -6.76 -13.19
CA ALA A 253 11.60 -5.43 -12.73
C ALA A 253 12.27 -4.33 -13.58
N THR A 254 11.46 -3.38 -14.04
CA THR A 254 11.90 -2.18 -14.79
C THR A 254 11.61 -0.93 -13.96
N PRO A 255 12.50 0.07 -13.97
CA PRO A 255 12.24 1.32 -13.26
C PRO A 255 11.10 2.08 -13.93
N VAL A 256 10.22 2.66 -13.11
CA VAL A 256 9.13 3.53 -13.55
C VAL A 256 9.60 4.98 -13.43
N PRO A 257 9.51 5.81 -14.50
CA PRO A 257 9.86 7.23 -14.42
C PRO A 257 9.04 7.98 -13.37
N GLY A 258 9.69 8.85 -12.60
CA GLY A 258 9.04 9.63 -11.54
C GLY A 258 9.96 9.84 -10.33
N PRO A 259 11.11 10.52 -10.50
CA PRO A 259 12.18 10.55 -9.48
C PRO A 259 11.71 11.08 -8.11
N ASP A 260 10.79 12.05 -8.12
CA ASP A 260 10.30 12.72 -6.93
C ASP A 260 9.13 11.97 -6.25
N LEU A 261 8.57 10.95 -6.90
CA LEU A 261 7.40 10.23 -6.40
C LEU A 261 7.80 9.02 -5.55
N TYR A 262 7.01 8.76 -4.51
CA TYR A 262 7.08 7.55 -3.71
C TYR A 262 5.67 7.00 -3.41
N ALA A 263 5.59 5.70 -3.08
CA ALA A 263 4.34 4.97 -2.84
C ALA A 263 3.21 5.23 -3.86
N PRO A 264 3.47 5.19 -5.18
CA PRO A 264 2.42 5.51 -6.14
C PRO A 264 1.40 4.38 -6.29
N ARG A 265 0.20 4.76 -6.72
CA ARG A 265 -0.83 3.85 -7.21
C ARG A 265 -1.21 4.19 -8.64
N LEU A 266 -1.50 3.15 -9.41
CA LEU A 266 -2.20 3.20 -10.69
C LEU A 266 -3.71 3.38 -10.43
N VAL A 267 -4.29 4.39 -11.05
CA VAL A 267 -5.71 4.76 -10.93
C VAL A 267 -6.24 5.10 -12.32
N GLN A 268 -7.44 4.63 -12.65
CA GLN A 268 -8.07 4.98 -13.93
C GLN A 268 -8.82 6.30 -13.82
N GLY A 269 -8.63 7.20 -14.79
CA GLY A 269 -9.43 8.41 -14.97
C GLY A 269 -10.87 8.12 -15.36
N ALA A 270 -11.71 9.17 -15.48
CA ALA A 270 -13.11 9.03 -15.92
C ALA A 270 -13.22 8.46 -17.35
N ASP A 271 -12.22 8.70 -18.19
CA ASP A 271 -12.07 8.20 -19.55
C ASP A 271 -11.44 6.80 -19.64
N GLY A 272 -11.09 6.18 -18.50
CA GLY A 272 -10.44 4.88 -18.43
C GLY A 272 -8.92 4.91 -18.64
N THR A 273 -8.32 6.08 -18.88
CA THR A 273 -6.87 6.23 -19.01
C THR A 273 -6.19 5.93 -17.68
N TRP A 274 -5.15 5.10 -17.71
CA TRP A 274 -4.33 4.82 -16.54
C TRP A 274 -3.49 6.04 -16.17
N GLN A 275 -3.49 6.36 -14.88
CA GLN A 275 -2.70 7.45 -14.32
C GLN A 275 -1.97 6.96 -13.07
N LEU A 276 -0.79 7.50 -12.85
CA LEU A 276 0.02 7.29 -11.66
C LEU A 276 -0.17 8.46 -10.71
N ILE A 277 -0.50 8.18 -9.46
CA ILE A 277 -0.50 9.18 -8.37
C ILE A 277 0.35 8.64 -7.24
N GLY A 278 1.40 9.37 -6.87
CA GLY A 278 2.22 9.12 -5.68
C GLY A 278 2.36 10.39 -4.86
N PHE A 279 3.03 10.30 -3.72
CA PHE A 279 3.37 11.52 -2.99
C PHE A 279 4.74 12.04 -3.42
N VAL A 280 4.87 13.36 -3.44
CA VAL A 280 6.15 14.03 -3.62
C VAL A 280 6.92 13.87 -2.33
N ASP A 281 7.98 13.07 -2.36
CA ASP A 281 8.74 12.72 -1.16
C ASP A 281 9.69 13.85 -0.77
N GLU A 282 10.61 14.21 -1.67
CA GLU A 282 11.61 15.25 -1.43
C GLU A 282 11.60 16.29 -2.55
N ARG A 283 11.82 17.55 -2.17
CA ARG A 283 12.18 18.64 -3.09
C ARG A 283 13.18 19.55 -2.41
N ASP A 284 14.26 19.87 -3.10
CA ASP A 284 15.33 20.74 -2.60
C ASP A 284 15.90 20.30 -1.22
N GLY A 285 16.05 18.98 -1.00
CA GLY A 285 16.57 18.45 0.27
C GLY A 285 15.57 18.42 1.43
N MET A 286 14.29 18.70 1.18
CA MET A 286 13.25 18.75 2.20
C MET A 286 12.07 17.84 1.86
N PHE A 287 11.55 17.17 2.90
CA PHE A 287 10.33 16.37 2.77
C PHE A 287 9.11 17.25 2.44
N VAL A 288 8.41 16.92 1.35
CA VAL A 288 7.25 17.69 0.86
C VAL A 288 5.95 17.19 1.47
N GLY A 289 5.65 15.90 1.28
CA GLY A 289 4.45 15.24 1.80
C GLY A 289 3.15 15.81 1.22
N GLU A 290 3.00 15.71 -0.10
CA GLU A 290 1.83 16.15 -0.88
C GLU A 290 1.54 15.12 -2.00
N LEU A 291 0.28 14.83 -2.32
CA LEU A 291 -0.03 13.93 -3.45
C LEU A 291 0.11 14.67 -4.76
N SER A 292 0.82 14.06 -5.72
CA SER A 292 1.01 14.61 -7.05
C SER A 292 -0.31 14.85 -7.79
N ASP A 293 -0.27 15.67 -8.84
CA ASP A 293 -1.26 15.54 -9.89
C ASP A 293 -1.14 14.16 -10.57
N PRO A 294 -2.23 13.63 -11.15
CA PRO A 294 -2.19 12.36 -11.82
C PRO A 294 -1.40 12.50 -13.13
N VAL A 295 -0.46 11.58 -13.32
CA VAL A 295 0.44 11.50 -14.48
C VAL A 295 -0.06 10.35 -15.36
N PRO A 296 -0.51 10.61 -16.60
CA PRO A 296 -0.90 9.54 -17.51
C PRO A 296 0.24 8.54 -17.73
N VAL A 297 -0.09 7.25 -17.74
CA VAL A 297 0.88 6.19 -17.98
C VAL A 297 0.39 5.18 -19.00
N HIS A 298 1.34 4.59 -19.72
CA HIS A 298 1.13 3.58 -20.74
C HIS A 298 2.17 2.47 -20.66
N TRP A 299 1.84 1.29 -21.15
CA TRP A 299 2.81 0.21 -21.28
C TRP A 299 3.54 0.27 -22.63
N THR A 300 4.87 0.20 -22.61
CA THR A 300 5.72 0.10 -23.82
C THR A 300 6.65 -1.11 -23.72
N PRO A 301 7.32 -1.53 -24.81
CA PRO A 301 8.33 -2.59 -24.76
C PRO A 301 9.48 -2.33 -23.76
N GLU A 302 9.72 -1.07 -23.40
CA GLU A 302 10.76 -0.66 -22.46
C GLU A 302 10.25 -0.60 -21.00
N GLY A 303 8.96 -0.80 -20.75
CA GLY A 303 8.32 -0.79 -19.43
C GLY A 303 7.14 0.17 -19.31
N LEU A 304 6.70 0.40 -18.08
CA LEU A 304 5.66 1.42 -17.78
C LEU A 304 6.27 2.82 -17.95
N ARG A 305 5.58 3.70 -18.68
CA ARG A 305 6.02 5.05 -19.04
C ARG A 305 4.98 6.10 -18.76
#